data_AF-A0A448ZZN0-F1
#
_entry.id   AF-A0A448ZZN0-F1
#
_cell.length_a   1.000
_cell.length_b   1.000
_cell.length_c   1.000
_cell.angle_alpha   90.00
_cell.angle_beta   90.00
_cell.angle_gamma   90.00
#
_symmetry.space_group_name_H-M   'P 1'
#
loop_
_entity.id
_entity.type
_entity.pdbx_description
1 polymer ?
#
loop_
_entity_poly.entity_id
_entity_poly.type
_entity_poly.pdbx_seq_one_letter_code
_entity_poly.pdbx_strand_id
1 'polypeptide(L)'
;MIISIALRFIPTLLDEANRIMKAQASRGVDFKHGKLKDKTKAFIVLIVPLFVASFSKANDLADAMTSRGYDPYAKRSKYRQLGINWRDILSIFVIFGIVAMVTVCQIHSVHLPEWWIMTFHKV
;
A
#
# COMPACT_ATOMS: atom_id res chain seq x y z
N MET A 1 -8.26 0.33 11.28
CA MET A 1 -8.62 1.67 10.78
C MET A 1 -7.41 2.42 10.23
N ILE A 2 -6.29 2.50 10.97
CA ILE A 2 -5.09 3.28 10.57
C ILE A 2 -4.59 2.97 9.15
N ILE A 3 -4.43 1.69 8.79
CA ILE A 3 -4.00 1.30 7.43
C ILE A 3 -4.98 1.79 6.36
N SER A 4 -6.29 1.63 6.58
CA SER A 4 -7.31 2.09 5.63
C SER A 4 -7.33 3.61 5.48
N ILE A 5 -7.04 4.33 6.55
CA ILE A 5 -6.92 5.79 6.54
C ILE A 5 -5.68 6.20 5.74
N ALA A 6 -4.53 5.56 6.00
CA ALA A 6 -3.30 5.81 5.26
C ALA A 6 -3.46 5.53 3.75
N LEU A 7 -4.03 4.38 3.38
CA LEU A 7 -4.28 4.02 1.98
C LEU A 7 -5.18 5.03 1.26
N ARG A 8 -6.17 5.60 1.96
CA ARG A 8 -7.03 6.65 1.40
C ARG A 8 -6.30 7.99 1.25
N PHE A 9 -5.37 8.31 2.16
CA PHE A 9 -4.64 9.57 2.13
C PHE A 9 -3.46 9.60 1.17
N ILE A 10 -2.84 8.46 0.85
CA ILE A 10 -1.68 8.41 -0.05
C ILE A 10 -1.95 9.14 -1.39
N PRO A 11 -3.04 8.87 -2.13
CA PRO A 11 -3.32 9.58 -3.37
C PRO A 11 -3.44 11.10 -3.18
N THR A 12 -4.16 11.51 -2.14
CA THR A 12 -4.38 12.94 -1.83
C THR A 12 -3.09 13.66 -1.42
N LEU A 13 -2.19 12.98 -0.69
CA LEU A 13 -0.89 13.55 -0.30
C LEU A 13 0.04 13.69 -1.51
N LEU A 14 0.00 12.73 -2.45
CA LEU A 14 0.75 12.82 -3.70
C LEU A 14 0.28 14.00 -4.55
N ASP A 15 -1.04 14.23 -4.64
CA ASP A 15 -1.60 15.39 -5.34
C ASP A 15 -1.19 16.72 -4.68
N GLU A 16 -1.23 16.78 -3.35
CA GLU A 16 -0.78 17.94 -2.58
C GLU A 16 0.71 18.22 -2.80
N ALA A 17 1.55 17.19 -2.70
CA ALA A 17 2.99 17.28 -2.95
C ALA A 17 3.28 17.79 -4.37
N ASN A 18 2.55 17.28 -5.38
CA ASN A 18 2.69 17.75 -6.76
C ASN A 18 2.27 19.21 -6.92
N ARG A 19 1.19 19.66 -6.25
CA ARG A 19 0.77 21.06 -6.26
C ARG A 19 1.82 21.96 -5.62
N ILE A 20 2.33 21.59 -4.45
CA ILE A 20 3.37 22.35 -3.75
C ILE A 20 4.65 22.40 -4.60
N MET A 21 5.06 21.27 -5.18
CA MET A 21 6.24 21.20 -6.04
C MET A 21 6.11 22.14 -7.24
N LYS A 22 4.96 22.14 -7.93
CA LYS A 22 4.71 23.07 -9.05
C LYS A 22 4.72 24.53 -8.60
N ALA A 23 4.08 24.85 -7.47
CA ALA A 23 4.06 26.22 -6.92
C ALA A 23 5.45 26.74 -6.54
N GLN A 24 6.29 25.89 -5.95
CA GLN A 24 7.66 26.24 -5.59
C GLN A 24 8.58 26.32 -6.81
N ALA A 25 8.35 25.48 -7.83
CA ALA A 25 9.05 25.58 -9.11
C ALA A 25 8.74 26.92 -9.81
N SER A 26 7.49 27.39 -9.77
CA SER A 26 7.12 28.73 -10.26
C SER A 26 7.78 29.87 -9.46
N ARG A 27 8.18 29.63 -8.21
CA ARG A 27 8.95 30.57 -7.38
C ARG A 27 10.47 30.46 -7.57
N GLY A 28 10.92 29.66 -8.55
CA GLY A 28 12.34 29.52 -8.91
C GLY A 28 13.09 28.43 -8.14
N VAL A 29 12.39 27.55 -7.41
CA VAL A 29 13.03 26.38 -6.79
C VAL A 29 13.27 25.30 -7.86
N ASP A 30 14.53 25.00 -8.17
CA ASP A 30 14.87 23.87 -9.02
C ASP A 30 14.96 22.57 -8.21
N PHE A 31 14.08 21.62 -8.53
CA PHE A 31 14.06 20.29 -7.91
C PHE A 31 14.90 19.25 -8.68
N LYS A 32 15.22 19.52 -9.95
CA LYS A 32 15.88 18.57 -10.86
C LYS A 32 17.39 18.80 -10.92
N HIS A 33 17.83 20.04 -11.09
CA HIS A 33 19.25 20.39 -11.27
C HIS A 33 19.83 21.02 -9.99
N GLY A 34 21.16 21.03 -9.87
CA GLY A 34 21.88 21.63 -8.73
C GLY A 34 22.74 20.66 -7.94
N LYS A 35 23.54 21.18 -7.01
CA LYS A 35 24.42 20.40 -6.13
C LYS A 35 23.60 19.70 -5.03
N LEU A 36 24.20 18.75 -4.33
CA LEU A 36 23.57 18.06 -3.18
C LEU A 36 22.94 19.05 -2.17
N LYS A 37 23.64 20.15 -1.87
CA LYS A 37 23.16 21.20 -0.95
C LYS A 37 21.86 21.87 -1.43
N ASP A 38 21.75 22.10 -2.74
CA ASP A 38 20.58 22.75 -3.35
C ASP A 38 19.37 21.80 -3.33
N LYS A 39 19.60 20.50 -3.60
CA LYS A 39 18.59 19.45 -3.50
C LYS A 39 18.04 19.30 -2.09
N THR A 40 18.89 19.34 -1.06
CA THR A 40 18.45 19.28 0.35
C THR A 40 17.59 20.49 0.70
N LYS A 41 17.99 21.70 0.27
CA LYS A 41 17.18 22.92 0.48
C LYS A 41 15.81 22.82 -0.21
N ALA A 42 15.79 22.36 -1.46
CA ALA A 42 14.54 22.15 -2.21
C ALA A 42 13.61 21.15 -1.51
N PHE A 43 14.17 20.06 -0.97
CA PHE A 43 13.42 19.06 -0.22
C PHE A 43 12.79 19.62 1.06
N ILE A 44 13.52 20.44 1.83
CA ILE A 44 13.00 21.08 3.04
C ILE A 44 11.83 22.01 2.70
N VAL A 45 11.94 22.78 1.62
CA VAL A 45 10.88 23.69 1.15
C VAL A 45 9.60 22.95 0.74
N LEU A 46 9.70 21.69 0.31
CA LEU A 46 8.55 20.82 0.02
C LEU A 46 7.97 20.17 1.28
N ILE A 47 8.83 19.63 2.15
CA ILE A 47 8.39 18.88 3.34
C ILE A 47 7.64 19.74 4.33
N VAL A 48 8.14 20.94 4.64
CA VAL A 48 7.56 21.75 5.72
C VAL A 48 6.08 22.09 5.42
N PRO A 49 5.71 22.61 4.23
CA PRO A 49 4.30 22.84 3.89
C PRO A 49 3.47 21.56 3.85
N LEU A 50 4.01 20.47 3.28
CA LEU A 50 3.28 19.20 3.20
C LEU A 50 2.98 18.63 4.59
N PHE A 51 3.92 18.77 5.52
CA PHE A 51 3.77 18.31 6.90
C PHE A 51 2.73 19.12 7.66
N VAL A 52 2.79 20.46 7.58
CA VAL A 52 1.79 21.36 8.20
C VAL A 52 0.39 21.06 7.65
N ALA A 53 0.25 20.94 6.33
CA ALA A 53 -1.02 20.60 5.70
C ALA A 53 -1.54 19.21 6.13
N SER A 54 -0.65 18.23 6.28
CA SER A 54 -1.01 16.89 6.73
C SER A 54 -1.49 16.88 8.19
N PHE A 55 -0.86 17.67 9.06
CA PHE A 55 -1.29 17.83 10.45
C PHE A 55 -2.67 18.48 10.56
N SER A 56 -2.91 19.55 9.79
CA SER A 56 -4.24 20.17 9.72
C SER A 56 -5.31 19.17 9.30
N LYS A 57 -5.05 18.40 8.22
CA LYS A 57 -5.98 17.36 7.75
C LYS A 57 -6.21 16.25 8.77
N ALA A 58 -5.17 15.88 9.54
CA ALA A 58 -5.30 14.89 10.59
C ALA A 58 -6.21 15.40 11.72
N ASN A 59 -6.09 16.69 12.08
CA ASN A 59 -6.94 17.32 13.08
C ASN A 59 -8.40 17.41 12.60
N ASP A 60 -8.61 17.91 11.39
CA ASP A 60 -9.94 18.00 10.76
C ASP A 60 -10.61 16.62 10.66
N LEU A 61 -9.82 15.58 10.35
CA LEU A 61 -10.31 14.21 10.31
C LEU A 61 -10.68 13.72 11.71
N ALA A 62 -9.86 14.00 12.73
CA ALA A 62 -10.15 13.62 14.11
C ALA A 62 -11.47 14.25 14.58
N ASP A 63 -11.66 15.55 14.34
CA ASP A 63 -12.89 16.27 14.68
C ASP A 63 -14.10 15.76 13.89
N ALA A 64 -13.92 15.44 12.61
CA ALA A 64 -14.96 14.82 11.79
C ALA A 64 -15.30 13.39 12.26
N MET A 65 -14.35 12.67 12.84
CA MET A 65 -14.56 11.33 13.39
C MET A 65 -15.31 11.41 14.73
N THR A 66 -14.90 12.29 15.64
CA THR A 66 -15.57 12.48 16.94
C THR A 66 -16.99 12.99 16.78
N SER A 67 -17.24 13.95 15.87
CA SER A 67 -18.59 14.44 15.56
C SER A 67 -19.51 13.37 14.97
N ARG A 68 -18.97 12.37 14.28
CA ARG A 68 -19.72 11.18 13.81
C ARG A 68 -19.90 10.10 14.89
N GLY A 69 -19.50 10.36 16.13
CA GLY A 69 -19.58 9.41 17.23
C GLY A 69 -18.55 8.28 17.15
N TYR A 70 -17.40 8.50 16.51
CA TYR A 70 -16.32 7.51 16.48
C TYR A 70 -15.67 7.38 17.88
N ASP A 71 -15.92 6.27 18.57
CA ASP A 71 -15.26 5.93 19.83
C ASP A 71 -14.15 4.88 19.62
N PRO A 72 -12.85 5.23 19.76
CA PRO A 72 -11.74 4.30 19.56
C PRO A 72 -11.76 3.06 20.47
N TYR A 73 -12.43 3.11 21.62
CA TYR A 73 -12.46 2.01 22.60
C TYR A 73 -13.73 1.14 22.51
N ALA A 74 -14.76 1.59 21.79
CA ALA A 74 -15.99 0.84 21.60
C ALA A 74 -15.83 -0.40 20.71
N LYS A 75 -16.67 -1.42 20.95
CA LYS A 75 -16.78 -2.62 20.10
C LYS A 75 -17.20 -2.21 18.69
N ARG A 76 -16.45 -2.67 17.67
CA ARG A 76 -16.64 -2.28 16.26
C ARG A 76 -17.40 -3.33 15.46
N SER A 77 -18.36 -2.90 14.65
CA SER A 77 -18.92 -3.69 13.54
C SER A 77 -18.13 -3.43 12.25
N LYS A 78 -18.17 -4.39 11.31
CA LYS A 78 -17.51 -4.27 10.00
C LYS A 78 -18.59 -4.13 8.92
N TYR A 79 -18.59 -2.98 8.23
CA TYR A 79 -19.48 -2.75 7.09
C TYR A 79 -19.09 -3.61 5.87
N ARG A 80 -17.80 -3.61 5.52
CA ARG A 80 -17.27 -4.44 4.43
C ARG A 80 -16.83 -5.78 5.01
N GLN A 81 -17.65 -6.80 4.77
CA GLN A 81 -17.35 -8.18 5.11
C GLN A 81 -16.82 -8.90 3.86
N LEU A 82 -15.77 -9.68 4.03
CA LEU A 82 -15.23 -10.53 2.96
C LEU A 82 -15.98 -11.87 3.06
N GLY A 83 -16.84 -12.13 2.09
CA GLY A 83 -17.53 -13.42 1.95
C GLY A 83 -16.74 -14.37 1.07
N ILE A 84 -16.80 -15.67 1.37
CA ILE A 84 -16.21 -16.71 0.53
C ILE A 84 -17.00 -16.79 -0.76
N ASN A 85 -16.31 -16.69 -1.89
CA ASN A 85 -16.90 -16.88 -3.20
C ASN A 85 -16.63 -18.29 -3.74
N TRP A 86 -17.42 -18.78 -4.69
CA TRP A 86 -17.17 -20.08 -5.35
C TRP A 86 -15.77 -20.13 -6.00
N ARG A 87 -15.27 -18.98 -6.47
CA ARG A 87 -13.92 -18.85 -7.01
C ARG A 87 -12.83 -19.10 -5.95
N ASP A 88 -13.10 -18.76 -4.69
CA ASP A 88 -12.16 -19.01 -3.59
C ASP A 88 -12.14 -20.50 -3.24
N ILE A 89 -13.30 -21.16 -3.29
CA ILE A 89 -13.40 -22.61 -3.08
C ILE A 89 -12.68 -23.35 -4.21
N LEU A 90 -12.93 -22.96 -5.46
CA LEU A 90 -12.25 -23.55 -6.62
C LEU A 90 -10.74 -23.35 -6.56
N SER A 91 -10.25 -22.16 -6.19
CA SER A 91 -8.81 -21.91 -6.08
C SER A 91 -8.17 -22.74 -4.97
N ILE A 92 -8.86 -22.93 -3.83
CA ILE A 92 -8.41 -23.83 -2.77
C ILE A 92 -8.29 -25.27 -3.28
N PHE A 93 -9.28 -25.79 -4.01
CA PHE A 93 -9.22 -27.14 -4.58
C PHE A 93 -8.08 -27.30 -5.58
N VAL A 94 -7.86 -26.31 -6.45
CA VAL A 94 -6.78 -26.34 -7.43
C VAL A 94 -5.41 -26.34 -6.72
N ILE A 95 -5.21 -25.47 -5.73
CA ILE A 95 -3.96 -25.42 -4.96
C ILE A 95 -3.73 -26.74 -4.23
N PHE A 96 -4.78 -27.29 -3.60
CA PHE A 96 -4.68 -28.57 -2.90
C PHE A 96 -4.35 -29.72 -3.86
N GLY A 97 -4.97 -29.74 -5.05
CA GLY A 97 -4.67 -30.72 -6.09
C GLY A 97 -3.23 -30.66 -6.59
N ILE A 98 -2.69 -29.46 -6.80
CA ILE A 98 -1.28 -29.27 -7.19
C ILE A 98 -0.35 -29.77 -6.08
N VAL A 99 -0.62 -29.40 -4.82
CA VAL A 99 0.21 -29.83 -3.68
C VAL A 99 0.18 -31.35 -3.54
N ALA A 100 -1.01 -31.97 -3.64
CA ALA A 100 -1.15 -33.43 -3.56
C ALA A 100 -0.44 -34.15 -4.70
N MET A 101 -0.51 -33.61 -5.94
CA MET A 101 0.23 -34.15 -7.07
C MET A 101 1.75 -34.13 -6.81
N VAL A 102 2.28 -33.01 -6.30
CA VAL A 102 3.71 -32.87 -6.00
C VAL A 102 4.14 -33.85 -4.90
N THR A 103 3.37 -33.98 -3.82
CA THR A 103 3.72 -34.90 -2.72
C THR A 103 3.68 -36.36 -3.15
N VAL A 104 2.70 -36.76 -3.97
CA VAL A 104 2.62 -38.11 -4.52
C VAL A 104 3.82 -38.41 -5.42
N CYS A 105 4.23 -37.49 -6.29
CA CYS A 105 5.43 -37.65 -7.12
C CYS A 105 6.71 -37.80 -6.29
N GLN A 106 6.84 -37.07 -5.17
CA GLN A 106 7.98 -37.16 -4.25
C GLN A 106 8.03 -38.50 -3.50
N ILE A 107 6.88 -39.02 -3.05
CA ILE A 107 6.80 -40.28 -2.28
C ILE A 107 7.06 -41.50 -3.18
N HIS A 108 6.57 -41.48 -4.42
CA HIS A 108 6.70 -42.61 -5.35
C HIS A 108 8.02 -42.66 -6.13
N SER A 109 9.00 -41.79 -5.82
CA SER A 109 10.27 -41.68 -6.56
C SER A 109 10.08 -41.59 -8.09
N VAL A 110 8.97 -40.98 -8.53
CA VAL A 110 8.69 -40.74 -9.95
C VAL A 110 9.35 -39.42 -10.33
N HIS A 111 10.15 -39.43 -11.40
CA HIS A 111 10.82 -38.23 -11.90
C HIS A 111 9.77 -37.15 -12.21
N LEU A 112 9.90 -35.99 -11.55
CA LEU A 112 9.04 -34.83 -11.84
C LEU A 112 9.21 -34.43 -13.31
N PRO A 113 8.15 -33.96 -13.97
CA PRO A 113 8.26 -33.48 -15.35
C PRO A 113 9.33 -32.38 -15.47
N GLU A 114 10.19 -32.45 -16.50
CA GLU A 114 11.36 -31.54 -16.61
C GLU A 114 11.01 -30.04 -16.60
N TRP A 115 9.83 -29.68 -17.12
CA TRP A 115 9.33 -28.29 -17.11
C TRP A 115 9.10 -27.74 -15.69
N TRP A 116 8.77 -28.60 -14.71
CA TRP A 116 8.58 -28.19 -13.31
C TRP A 116 9.93 -27.92 -12.62
N ILE A 117 10.93 -28.77 -12.87
CA ILE A 117 12.28 -28.62 -12.30
C ILE A 117 12.95 -27.33 -12.82
N MET A 118 12.80 -27.03 -14.12
CA MET A 118 13.35 -25.78 -14.69
C MET A 118 12.76 -24.50 -14.07
N THR A 119 11.55 -24.56 -13.52
CA THR A 119 10.89 -23.40 -12.92
C THR A 119 11.46 -23.08 -11.53
N PHE A 120 11.86 -24.09 -10.76
CA PHE A 120 12.39 -23.91 -9.40
C PHE A 120 13.92 -23.78 -9.32
N HIS A 121 14.66 -24.18 -10.35
CA HIS A 121 16.13 -24.08 -10.39
C HIS A 121 16.67 -22.66 -10.70
N LYS A 122 15.78 -21.67 -10.84
CA LYS A 122 16.12 -20.26 -11.13
C LYS A 122 15.82 -19.28 -9.99
N VAL A 123 15.47 -19.81 -8.81
CA VAL A 123 15.36 -19.05 -7.54
C VAL A 123 16.57 -19.34 -6.65
#